data_AF-A0A6I5KUV6-F1
#
_entry.id   AF-A0A6I5KUV6-F1
#
_cell.length_a   1.000
_cell.length_b   1.000
_cell.length_c   1.000
_cell.angle_alpha   90.00
_cell.angle_beta   90.00
_cell.angle_gamma   90.00
#
_symmetry.space_group_name_H-M   'P 1'
#
loop_
_entity.id
_entity.type
_entity.pdbx_description
1 polymer ?
#
loop_
_entity_poly.entity_id
_entity_poly.type
_entity_poly.pdbx_seq_one_letter_code
_entity_poly.pdbx_strand_id
1 'polypeptide(L)' 'MKKLRTSQIVIIAVGIIGGLIGIFGKFDGWDYNTYFPFFYSGMTMVWISFLPNKGCCCNLFKRKTAQN' A
#
# COMPACT_ATOMS: atom_id res chain seq x y z
N MET A 1 -10.29 -14.32 -7.72
CA MET A 1 -9.30 -13.35 -7.19
C MET A 1 -9.44 -12.05 -7.96
N LYS A 2 -9.75 -10.92 -7.32
CA LYS A 2 -9.87 -9.63 -8.02
C LYS A 2 -8.50 -9.26 -8.58
N LYS A 3 -8.42 -8.97 -9.88
CA LYS A 3 -7.19 -8.53 -10.56
C LYS A 3 -6.66 -7.27 -9.87
N LEU A 4 -5.41 -7.32 -9.39
CA LEU A 4 -4.74 -6.15 -8.80
C LEU A 4 -4.62 -5.06 -9.87
N ARG A 5 -4.95 -3.82 -9.52
CA ARG A 5 -4.78 -2.68 -10.43
C ARG A 5 -3.29 -2.41 -10.63
N THR A 6 -2.89 -1.87 -11.78
CA THR A 6 -1.48 -1.51 -12.07
C THR A 6 -0.88 -0.65 -10.95
N SER A 7 -1.64 0.28 -10.38
CA SER A 7 -1.22 1.10 -9.25
C SER A 7 -0.91 0.29 -7.98
N GLN A 8 -1.67 -0.77 -7.68
CA GLN A 8 -1.37 -1.66 -6.54
C GLN A 8 -0.08 -2.44 -6.78
N ILE A 9 0.14 -2.91 -8.01
CA ILE A 9 1.36 -3.63 -8.39
C ILE A 9 2.58 -2.72 -8.22
N VAL A 10 2.49 -1.45 -8.64
CA VAL A 10 3.56 -0.46 -8.45
C VAL A 10 3.85 -0.23 -6.96
N ILE A 11 2.80 -0.04 -6.14
CA ILE A 11 2.96 0.14 -4.68
C ILE A 11 3.62 -1.09 -4.03
N ILE A 12 3.24 -2.30 -4.45
CA ILE A 12 3.86 -3.55 -3.98
C ILE A 12 5.34 -3.57 -4.37
N ALA A 13 5.67 -3.28 -5.63
CA ALA A 13 7.04 -3.30 -6.12
C ALA A 13 7.94 -2.31 -5.34
N VAL A 14 7.48 -1.08 -5.13
CA VAL A 14 8.21 -0.07 -4.35
C VAL A 14 8.34 -0.51 -2.89
N GLY A 15 7.28 -1.08 -2.30
CA GLY A 15 7.31 -1.58 -0.92
C GLY A 15 8.30 -2.73 -0.73
N ILE A 16 8.37 -3.67 -1.69
CA ILE A 16 9.36 -4.77 -1.68
C ILE A 16 10.78 -4.20 -1.77
N ILE A 17 11.03 -3.25 -2.68
CA ILE A 17 12.35 -2.62 -2.82
C ILE A 17 12.75 -1.93 -1.51
N GLY A 18 11.88 -1.13 -0.90
CA GLY A 18 12.14 -0.47 0.38
C GLY A 18 12.40 -1.47 1.52
N GLY A 19 11.63 -2.56 1.57
CA GLY A 19 11.84 -3.65 2.51
C GLY A 19 13.21 -4.33 2.34
N LEU A 20 13.61 -4.62 1.09
CA LEU A 20 14.91 -5.20 0.78
C LEU A 20 16.07 -4.26 1.14
N ILE A 21 15.94 -2.95 0.91
CA ILE A 21 16.94 -1.95 1.32
C ILE A 21 17.07 -1.95 2.85
N GLY A 22 15.97 -1.99 3.59
CA GLY A 22 16.00 -2.07 5.05
C GLY A 22 16.63 -3.35 5.59
N ILE A 23 16.35 -4.50 4.94
CA ILE A 23 16.99 -5.78 5.28
C ILE A 23 18.49 -5.73 4.98
N PHE A 24 18.86 -5.22 3.79
CA PHE A 24 20.25 -5.06 3.39
C PHE A 24 21.01 -4.16 4.37
N GLY A 25 20.46 -2.99 4.70
CA GLY A 25 21.07 -2.07 5.67
C GLY A 25 21.29 -2.71 7.05
N LYS A 26 20.37 -3.58 7.50
CA LYS A 26 20.57 -4.35 8.74
C LYS A 26 21.79 -5.29 8.66
N PHE A 27 21.99 -5.95 7.52
CA PHE A 27 23.14 -6.86 7.34
C PHE A 27 24.46 -6.13 7.09
N ASP A 28 24.39 -4.94 6.48
CA ASP A 28 25.54 -4.06 6.21
C ASP A 28 25.95 -3.25 7.46
N GLY A 29 25.24 -3.41 8.59
CA GLY A 29 25.57 -2.77 9.86
C GLY A 29 25.11 -1.32 9.97
N TRP A 30 24.12 -0.89 9.17
CA TRP A 30 23.54 0.45 9.28
C TRP A 30 22.90 0.65 10.65
N ASP A 31 22.92 1.89 11.12
CA ASP A 31 22.18 2.28 12.32
C ASP A 31 20.69 1.95 12.20
N TYR A 32 20.09 1.56 13.33
CA TYR A 32 18.66 1.28 13.42
C TYR A 32 17.81 2.41 12.85
N ASN A 33 18.15 3.66 13.19
CA ASN A 33 17.44 4.84 12.71
C ASN A 33 17.53 5.05 11.20
N THR A 34 18.46 4.39 10.52
CA THR A 34 18.69 4.49 9.08
C THR A 34 17.96 3.38 8.33
N TYR A 35 18.13 2.11 8.73
CA TYR A 35 17.51 1.00 7.99
C TYR A 35 16.05 0.74 8.39
N PHE A 36 15.67 1.04 9.64
CA PHE A 36 14.33 0.76 10.15
C PHE A 36 13.22 1.55 9.44
N PRO A 37 13.38 2.85 9.13
CA PRO A 37 12.38 3.59 8.36
C PRO A 37 12.13 3.01 6.96
N PHE A 38 13.18 2.56 6.25
CA PHE A 38 13.02 1.91 4.95
C PHE A 38 12.28 0.59 5.06
N PHE A 39 12.66 -0.23 6.05
CA PHE A 39 11.99 -1.50 6.31
C PHE A 39 10.51 -1.30 6.67
N TYR A 40 10.21 -0.40 7.60
CA TYR A 40 8.86 -0.13 8.09
C TYR A 40 7.98 0.48 6.99
N SER A 41 8.47 1.49 6.27
CA SER A 41 7.72 2.10 5.16
C SER A 41 7.50 1.13 4.00
N GLY A 42 8.49 0.29 3.67
CA GLY A 42 8.36 -0.76 2.66
C GLY A 42 7.29 -1.79 3.03
N MET A 43 7.34 -2.33 4.26
CA MET A 43 6.38 -3.30 4.77
C MET A 43 4.96 -2.72 4.84
N THR A 44 4.81 -1.47 5.27
CA THR A 44 3.49 -0.80 5.33
C THR A 44 2.93 -0.54 3.94
N MET A 45 3.74 -0.15 2.94
CA MET A 45 3.29 -0.02 1.55
C MET A 45 2.80 -1.35 0.97
N VAL A 46 3.53 -2.44 1.19
CA VAL A 46 3.10 -3.79 0.78
C VAL A 46 1.76 -4.10 1.43
N TRP A 47 1.61 -3.90 2.74
CA TRP A 47 0.35 -4.13 3.44
C TRP A 47 -0.82 -3.30 2.88
N ILE A 48 -0.61 -1.99 2.65
CA ILE A 48 -1.63 -1.06 2.16
C ILE A 48 -2.15 -1.47 0.78
N SER A 49 -1.30 -2.04 -0.06
CA SER A 49 -1.70 -2.49 -1.40
C SER A 49 -2.78 -3.58 -1.38
N PHE A 50 -2.83 -4.38 -0.30
CA PHE A 50 -3.80 -5.46 -0.10
C PHE A 50 -5.08 -4.99 0.60
N LEU A 51 -5.11 -3.76 1.12
CA LEU A 51 -6.36 -3.24 1.66
C LEU A 51 -7.40 -3.21 0.55
N PRO A 52 -8.62 -3.75 0.82
CA PRO A 52 -9.69 -3.69 -0.15
C PRO A 52 -9.95 -2.21 -0.42
N ASN A 53 -9.71 -1.80 -1.67
CA ASN A 53 -10.05 -0.46 -2.10
C ASN A 53 -11.57 -0.34 -2.09
N LYS A 54 -12.14 0.04 -0.93
CA LYS A 54 -13.56 0.39 -0.76
C LYS A 54 -13.89 1.74 -1.42
N GLY A 55 -13.00 2.26 -2.26
CA GLY A 55 -13.18 3.43 -3.10
C GLY A 55 -13.97 3.17 -4.39
N CYS A 56 -14.95 2.26 -4.38
CA CYS A 56 -16.10 2.42 -5.26
C CYS A 56 -17.25 2.88 -4.37
N CYS A 57 -17.20 4.14 -3.94
CA CYS A 57 -18.40 4.83 -3.49
C CYS A 57 -19.27 5.08 -4.74
N CYS A 58 -19.84 4.01 -5.31
CA CYS A 58 -20.98 4.09 -6.21
C CYS A 58 -22.27 4.32 -5.40
N ASN A 59 -22.19 5.13 -4.35
CA ASN A 59 -23.34 5.69 -3.68
C ASN A 59 -23.28 7.21 -3.84
N LEU A 60 -23.28 7.62 -5.12
CA LEU A 60 -23.99 8.81 -5.55
C LEU A 60 -25.45 8.59 -5.11
N PHE A 61 -25.73 8.85 -3.84
CA PHE A 61 -27.03 9.05 -3.22
C PHE A 61 -27.72 10.27 -3.89
N LYS A 62 -27.85 10.25 -5.22
CA LYS A 62 -28.95 10.90 -5.90
C LYS A 62 -30.19 10.12 -5.47
N ARG A 63 -30.76 10.57 -4.34
CA ARG A 63 -32.17 10.39 -4.01
C ARG A 63 -32.95 10.54 -5.30
N LYS A 64 -33.45 9.44 -5.87
CA LYS A 64 -34.59 9.51 -6.78
C LYS A 64 -35.74 10.01 -5.92
N THR A 65 -36.15 11.23 -6.24
CA THR A 65 -37.46 11.85 -6.06
C THR A 65 -38.48 10.97 -5.34
N ALA A 66 -38.98 11.44 -4.20
CA ALA A 66 -40.27 10.99 -3.71
C ALA A 66 -41.31 11.32 -4.80
N GLN A 67 -41.77 10.30 -5.52
CA GLN A 67 -43.00 10.42 -6.31
C GLN A 67 -44.14 10.50 -5.30
N ASN A 68 -44.69 11.69 -5.16
CA ASN A 68 -46.05 11.92 -4.69
C ASN A 68 -46.76 12.72 -5.78
#